data_AF-A0A8J2MU49-F1
#
_entry.id   AF-A0A8J2MU49-F1
#
_cell.length_a   1.000
_cell.length_b   1.000
_cell.length_c   1.000
_cell.angle_alpha   90.00
_cell.angle_beta   90.00
_cell.angle_gamma   90.00
#
_symmetry.space_group_name_H-M   'P 1'
#
loop_
_entity.id
_entity.type
_entity.pdbx_description
1 polymer ?
#
loop_
_entity_poly.entity_id
_entity_poly.type
_entity_poly.pdbx_seq_one_letter_code
_entity_poly.pdbx_strand_id
1 'polypeptide(L)'
;MSAPPYMSNDHFIWTTDKPDAELIEPEILASIDKNLLIFSLKKDYPPQSHAFTLYNHGDHAFAFNISTSDNYAYFVSQVQGVVFGRQLHALPFVRATNSTTITVYRRPTNAFKVDEDYPYIKRTEFPRKDRLFIYLAPVFHWKTQPTSLFNHAMPYEKLRICLNYTAQSSYEGSNFSLQQERNGWNTWQSHIQKARD
;
A
#
# COMPACT_ATOMS: atom_id res chain seq x y z
N MET A 1 -11.61 30.11 39.35
CA MET A 1 -11.29 28.75 38.86
C MET A 1 -11.11 28.86 37.35
N SER A 2 -9.88 28.85 36.85
CA SER A 2 -9.61 28.87 35.41
C SER A 2 -9.69 27.45 34.87
N ALA A 3 -10.58 27.20 33.91
CA ALA A 3 -10.61 25.93 33.20
C ALA A 3 -9.26 25.71 32.47
N PRO A 4 -8.72 24.49 32.47
CA PRO A 4 -7.50 24.19 31.72
C PRO A 4 -7.75 24.42 30.22
N PRO A 5 -6.75 24.90 29.46
CA PRO A 5 -6.89 25.08 28.02
C PRO A 5 -7.10 23.72 27.35
N TYR A 6 -8.16 23.61 26.54
CA TYR A 6 -8.41 22.44 25.71
C TYR A 6 -7.40 22.45 24.56
N MET A 7 -6.54 21.43 24.50
CA MET A 7 -5.71 21.22 23.32
C MET A 7 -6.63 20.85 22.15
N SER A 8 -6.49 21.55 21.03
CA SER A 8 -7.13 21.15 19.78
C SER A 8 -6.56 19.80 19.36
N ASN A 9 -7.23 18.73 19.75
CA ASN A 9 -7.11 17.51 18.98
C ASN A 9 -7.67 17.83 17.60
N ASP A 10 -6.94 17.47 16.54
CA ASP A 10 -7.27 17.68 15.12
C ASP A 10 -8.61 17.03 14.68
N HIS A 11 -9.36 16.45 15.62
CA HIS A 11 -10.64 15.77 15.43
C HIS A 11 -11.87 16.62 15.75
N PHE A 12 -11.74 17.84 16.29
CA PHE A 12 -12.90 18.65 16.64
C PHE A 12 -12.80 20.06 16.07
N ILE A 13 -13.87 20.52 15.41
CA ILE A 13 -14.05 21.92 15.07
C ILE A 13 -14.68 22.59 16.29
N TRP A 14 -13.91 23.45 16.93
CA TRP A 14 -14.35 24.21 18.10
C TRP A 14 -14.97 25.54 17.64
N THR A 15 -16.22 25.80 18.01
CA THR A 15 -16.65 27.19 18.21
C THR A 15 -16.68 27.51 19.71
N THR A 16 -16.88 28.78 20.05
CA THR A 16 -16.36 29.46 21.26
C THR A 16 -16.60 28.78 22.60
N ASP A 17 -17.54 27.84 22.74
CA ASP A 17 -17.90 27.28 24.05
C ASP A 17 -18.05 25.74 24.12
N LYS A 18 -18.18 25.00 23.00
CA LYS A 18 -18.31 23.52 22.96
C LYS A 18 -17.82 22.93 21.61
N PRO A 19 -17.38 21.65 21.55
CA PRO A 19 -17.13 20.99 20.27
C PRO A 19 -18.46 20.78 19.54
N ASP A 20 -18.65 21.47 18.41
CA ASP A 20 -19.91 21.42 17.64
C ASP A 20 -19.94 20.30 16.60
N ALA A 21 -18.76 19.90 16.12
CA ALA A 21 -18.61 18.87 15.11
C ALA A 21 -17.33 18.05 15.34
N GLU A 22 -17.49 16.74 15.37
CA GLU A 22 -16.38 15.79 15.25
C GLU A 22 -16.03 15.63 13.76
N LEU A 23 -14.76 15.86 13.43
CA LEU A 23 -14.21 15.52 12.13
C LEU A 23 -14.06 14.00 12.08
N ILE A 24 -15.11 13.33 11.60
CA ILE A 24 -15.09 11.88 11.38
C ILE A 24 -14.32 11.64 10.08
N GLU A 25 -13.04 11.28 10.21
CA GLU A 25 -12.27 10.80 9.08
C GLU A 25 -12.83 9.46 8.61
N PRO A 26 -13.04 9.26 7.30
CA PRO A 26 -13.62 8.03 6.80
C PRO A 26 -12.65 6.87 7.03
N GLU A 27 -13.14 5.81 7.67
CA GLU A 27 -12.36 4.61 7.93
C GLU A 27 -11.89 3.97 6.62
N ILE A 28 -10.60 3.70 6.53
CA ILE A 28 -10.02 3.02 5.36
C ILE A 28 -10.15 1.52 5.58
N LEU A 29 -11.11 0.89 4.91
CA LEU A 29 -11.30 -0.57 4.91
C LEU A 29 -10.67 -1.18 3.66
N ALA A 30 -9.36 -1.48 3.72
CA ALA A 30 -8.59 -1.95 2.57
C ALA A 30 -7.88 -3.28 2.83
N SER A 31 -7.73 -4.10 1.78
CA SER A 31 -6.94 -5.34 1.85
C SER A 31 -6.26 -5.69 0.54
N ILE A 32 -5.28 -6.58 0.62
CA ILE A 32 -4.58 -7.16 -0.53
C ILE A 32 -4.82 -8.68 -0.62
N ASP A 33 -4.87 -9.21 -1.84
CA ASP A 33 -4.99 -10.67 -2.10
C ASP A 33 -3.68 -11.44 -1.87
N LYS A 34 -2.52 -10.78 -1.90
CA LYS A 34 -1.21 -11.42 -1.78
C LYS A 34 -0.27 -10.55 -0.95
N ASN A 35 0.22 -11.09 0.16
CA ASN A 35 1.21 -10.43 1.02
C ASN A 35 2.63 -11.03 0.91
N LEU A 36 2.82 -11.95 -0.04
CA LEU A 36 4.11 -12.53 -0.38
C LEU A 36 4.20 -12.71 -1.91
N LEU A 37 5.23 -12.10 -2.49
CA LEU A 37 5.60 -12.27 -3.90
C LEU A 37 7.00 -12.88 -3.96
N ILE A 38 7.14 -14.03 -4.63
CA ILE A 38 8.39 -14.77 -4.71
C ILE A 38 9.04 -14.53 -6.06
N PHE A 39 10.25 -14.01 -6.09
CA PHE A 39 11.01 -13.78 -7.30
C PHE A 39 12.20 -14.74 -7.37
N SER A 40 12.38 -15.37 -8.52
CA SER A 40 13.49 -16.26 -8.83
C SER A 40 14.60 -15.49 -9.55
N LEU A 41 15.76 -16.13 -9.67
CA LEU A 41 16.84 -15.63 -10.52
C LEU A 41 16.37 -15.60 -11.97
N LYS A 42 16.31 -14.39 -12.54
CA LYS A 42 16.09 -14.16 -13.96
C LYS A 42 17.20 -13.26 -14.49
N LYS A 43 18.02 -13.80 -15.39
CA LYS A 43 19.19 -13.11 -15.92
C LYS A 43 18.82 -12.11 -17.00
N ASP A 44 18.00 -12.55 -17.95
CA ASP A 44 17.66 -11.82 -19.15
C ASP A 44 16.21 -11.33 -19.17
N TYR A 45 15.92 -10.45 -20.13
CA TYR A 45 14.58 -9.97 -20.40
C TYR A 45 13.65 -11.09 -20.88
N PRO A 46 12.32 -10.97 -20.68
CA PRO A 46 11.61 -9.88 -20.00
C PRO A 46 11.74 -9.96 -18.45
N PRO A 47 11.49 -8.88 -17.68
CA PRO A 47 11.46 -8.95 -16.22
C PRO A 47 10.49 -10.02 -15.70
N GLN A 48 10.74 -10.53 -14.50
CA GLN A 48 9.76 -11.37 -13.81
C GLN A 48 8.69 -10.47 -13.19
N SER A 49 7.43 -10.86 -13.33
CA SER A 49 6.28 -10.07 -12.89
C SER A 49 5.32 -10.88 -12.05
N HIS A 50 4.82 -10.28 -10.97
CA HIS A 50 3.72 -10.80 -10.18
C HIS A 50 2.70 -9.71 -9.93
N ALA A 51 1.42 -10.05 -10.00
CA ALA A 51 0.33 -9.12 -9.73
C ALA A 51 -0.32 -9.42 -8.37
N PHE A 52 -0.70 -8.35 -7.67
CA PHE A 52 -1.58 -8.38 -6.52
C PHE A 52 -2.75 -7.42 -6.75
N THR A 53 -3.84 -7.64 -6.04
CA THR A 53 -5.06 -6.84 -6.12
C THR A 53 -5.28 -6.14 -4.79
N LEU A 54 -5.45 -4.83 -4.84
CA LEU A 54 -5.84 -3.99 -3.72
C LEU A 54 -7.34 -3.79 -3.77
N TYR A 55 -8.05 -4.07 -2.67
CA TYR A 55 -9.49 -3.96 -2.55
C TYR A 55 -9.87 -2.85 -1.58
N ASN A 56 -10.96 -2.15 -1.92
CA ASN A 56 -11.69 -1.26 -1.05
C ASN A 56 -13.01 -1.91 -0.64
N HIS A 57 -13.13 -2.20 0.66
CA HIS A 57 -14.34 -2.74 1.28
C HIS A 57 -15.23 -1.66 1.88
N GLY A 58 -14.72 -0.44 1.97
CA GLY A 58 -15.42 0.72 2.52
C GLY A 58 -16.30 1.42 1.48
N ASP A 59 -17.01 2.42 2.00
CA ASP A 59 -17.94 3.22 1.21
C ASP A 59 -17.24 4.38 0.49
N HIS A 60 -16.18 4.91 1.08
CA HIS A 60 -15.42 6.05 0.58
C HIS A 60 -14.21 5.64 -0.25
N ALA A 61 -13.83 6.48 -1.21
CA ALA A 61 -12.62 6.28 -1.98
C ALA A 61 -11.36 6.58 -1.15
N PHE A 62 -10.29 5.84 -1.40
CA PHE A 62 -8.97 6.14 -0.85
C PHE A 62 -7.93 6.24 -1.97
N ALA A 63 -6.92 7.06 -1.73
CA ALA A 63 -5.73 7.13 -2.55
C ALA A 63 -4.69 6.15 -2.02
N PHE A 64 -3.87 5.61 -2.91
CA PHE A 64 -2.72 4.78 -2.54
C PHE A 64 -1.43 5.32 -3.12
N ASN A 65 -0.33 5.08 -2.42
CA ASN A 65 1.04 5.33 -2.88
C ASN A 65 1.93 4.15 -2.51
N ILE A 66 2.68 3.63 -3.50
CA ILE A 66 3.50 2.44 -3.35
C ILE A 66 4.98 2.84 -3.26
N SER A 67 5.65 2.31 -2.25
CA SER A 67 7.10 2.40 -2.11
C SER A 67 7.68 1.01 -1.88
N THR A 68 8.84 0.72 -2.44
CA THR A 68 9.59 -0.49 -2.11
C THR A 68 10.82 -0.17 -1.28
N SER A 69 11.32 -1.13 -0.51
CA SER A 69 12.62 -0.99 0.16
C SER A 69 13.79 -1.00 -0.81
N ASP A 70 13.59 -1.48 -2.04
CA ASP A 70 14.59 -1.49 -3.10
C ASP A 70 13.97 -1.06 -4.44
N ASN A 71 13.80 0.25 -4.62
CA ASN A 71 13.22 0.86 -5.82
C ASN A 71 14.10 0.69 -7.08
N TYR A 72 15.33 0.20 -6.93
CA TYR A 72 16.19 -0.07 -8.07
C TYR A 72 15.92 -1.47 -8.64
N ALA A 73 15.76 -2.45 -7.75
CA ALA A 73 15.50 -3.84 -8.12
C ALA A 73 14.05 -4.08 -8.54
N TYR A 74 13.11 -3.34 -7.95
CA TYR A 74 11.68 -3.51 -8.19
C TYR A 74 11.04 -2.26 -8.76
N PHE A 75 10.08 -2.45 -9.66
CA PHE A 75 9.22 -1.38 -10.17
C PHE A 75 7.78 -1.89 -10.28
N VAL A 76 6.82 -0.97 -10.23
CA VAL A 76 5.39 -1.29 -10.24
C VAL A 76 4.71 -0.67 -11.44
N SER A 77 3.64 -1.29 -11.94
CA SER A 77 2.84 -0.77 -13.05
C SER A 77 2.19 0.59 -12.72
N GLN A 78 1.88 0.83 -11.45
CA GLN A 78 1.25 2.04 -10.97
C GLN A 78 1.77 2.38 -9.56
N VAL A 79 2.40 3.54 -9.40
CA VAL A 79 2.92 4.00 -8.10
C VAL A 79 1.80 4.60 -7.25
N GLN A 80 0.89 5.33 -7.89
CA GLN A 80 -0.19 6.07 -7.21
C GLN A 80 -1.51 5.93 -7.95
N GLY A 81 -2.61 5.98 -7.21
CA GLY A 81 -3.94 5.94 -7.78
C GLY A 81 -5.03 6.09 -6.72
N VAL A 82 -6.28 5.89 -7.15
CA VAL A 82 -7.46 5.91 -6.30
C VAL A 82 -8.20 4.59 -6.46
N VAL A 83 -8.67 4.03 -5.35
CA VAL A 83 -9.60 2.89 -5.36
C VAL A 83 -10.93 3.35 -4.81
N PHE A 84 -11.97 3.26 -5.65
CA PHE A 84 -13.29 3.76 -5.30
C PHE A 84 -14.00 2.84 -4.31
N GLY A 85 -14.73 3.44 -3.37
CA GLY A 85 -15.58 2.70 -2.44
C GLY A 85 -16.94 2.36 -3.05
N ARG A 86 -17.74 1.61 -2.30
CA ARG A 86 -19.05 1.09 -2.75
C ARG A 86 -20.05 2.18 -3.16
N GLN A 87 -20.00 3.37 -2.56
CA GLN A 87 -20.95 4.44 -2.88
C GLN A 87 -20.91 4.86 -4.35
N LEU A 88 -19.73 4.84 -4.98
CA LEU A 88 -19.57 5.20 -6.39
C LEU A 88 -20.04 4.09 -7.34
N HIS A 89 -20.05 2.84 -6.90
CA HIS A 89 -20.60 1.70 -7.67
C HIS A 89 -22.12 1.73 -7.73
N ALA A 90 -22.77 2.34 -6.74
CA ALA A 90 -24.23 2.46 -6.70
C ALA A 90 -24.76 3.44 -7.77
N LEU A 91 -23.90 4.22 -8.42
CA LEU A 91 -24.30 5.13 -9.48
C LEU A 91 -24.43 4.36 -10.81
N PRO A 92 -25.64 4.27 -11.41
CA PRO A 92 -25.91 3.38 -12.55
C PRO A 92 -25.12 3.72 -13.83
N PHE A 93 -24.54 4.91 -13.91
CA PHE A 93 -23.75 5.39 -15.05
C PHE A 93 -22.23 5.43 -14.78
N VAL A 94 -21.77 5.10 -13.57
CA VAL A 94 -20.34 5.10 -13.21
C VAL A 94 -19.84 3.66 -13.10
N ARG A 95 -19.01 3.23 -14.05
CA ARG A 95 -18.29 1.95 -13.99
C ARG A 95 -17.00 2.10 -13.17
N ALA A 96 -17.13 2.32 -11.87
CA ALA A 96 -15.99 2.26 -10.96
C ALA A 96 -15.71 0.81 -10.55
N THR A 97 -14.45 0.44 -10.29
CA THR A 97 -14.11 -0.81 -9.61
C THR A 97 -13.66 -0.50 -8.19
N ASN A 98 -14.01 -1.36 -7.23
CA ASN A 98 -13.55 -1.25 -5.84
C ASN A 98 -12.23 -1.98 -5.64
N SER A 99 -11.54 -2.26 -6.73
CA SER A 99 -10.29 -2.96 -6.75
C SER A 99 -9.42 -2.43 -7.86
N THR A 100 -8.11 -2.54 -7.66
CA THR A 100 -7.09 -2.28 -8.66
C THR A 100 -6.02 -3.37 -8.61
N THR A 101 -5.61 -3.86 -9.78
CA THR A 101 -4.55 -4.86 -9.89
C THR A 101 -3.24 -4.15 -10.23
N ILE A 102 -2.24 -4.35 -9.39
CA ILE A 102 -0.91 -3.75 -9.54
C ILE A 102 0.08 -4.87 -9.82
N THR A 103 0.86 -4.70 -10.89
CA THR A 103 1.93 -5.64 -11.26
C THR A 103 3.25 -5.12 -10.71
N VAL A 104 3.93 -5.97 -9.95
CA VAL A 104 5.28 -5.77 -9.44
C VAL A 104 6.25 -6.53 -10.33
N TYR A 105 7.23 -5.82 -10.85
CA TYR A 105 8.29 -6.35 -11.68
C TYR A 105 9.60 -6.36 -10.91
N ARG A 106 10.37 -7.43 -11.07
CA ARG A 106 11.77 -7.46 -10.66
C ARG A 106 12.65 -7.33 -11.90
N ARG A 107 13.60 -6.41 -11.83
CA ARG A 107 14.60 -6.19 -12.86
C ARG A 107 15.42 -7.48 -13.10
N PRO A 108 15.71 -7.85 -14.37
CA PRO A 108 16.65 -8.93 -14.67
C PRO A 108 18.05 -8.63 -14.11
N THR A 109 18.79 -9.66 -13.68
CA THR A 109 20.11 -9.43 -13.05
C THR A 109 21.12 -8.78 -13.99
N ASN A 110 21.05 -9.05 -15.30
CA ASN A 110 21.97 -8.45 -16.27
C ASN A 110 21.69 -6.95 -16.53
N ALA A 111 20.55 -6.42 -16.06
CA ALA A 111 20.19 -5.01 -16.21
C ALA A 111 20.59 -4.14 -15.00
N PHE A 112 21.23 -4.72 -13.99
CA PHE A 112 21.82 -3.95 -12.89
C PHE A 112 23.13 -3.33 -13.39
N LYS A 113 23.35 -2.05 -13.14
CA LYS A 113 24.65 -1.42 -13.41
C LYS A 113 25.66 -1.93 -12.39
N VAL A 114 26.88 -2.19 -12.85
CA VAL A 114 28.03 -2.45 -11.98
C VAL A 114 28.50 -1.08 -11.48
N ASP A 115 27.84 -0.57 -10.44
CA ASP A 115 28.25 0.67 -9.78
C ASP A 115 29.05 0.31 -8.51
N GLU A 116 30.18 0.98 -8.27
CA GLU A 116 31.07 0.72 -7.12
C GLU A 116 30.40 1.02 -5.76
N ASP A 117 29.45 1.95 -5.74
CA ASP A 117 28.75 2.42 -4.54
C ASP A 117 27.65 1.49 -4.04
N TYR A 118 27.31 0.44 -4.79
CA TYR A 118 26.23 -0.46 -4.40
C TYR A 118 26.57 -1.91 -4.74
N PRO A 119 26.71 -2.83 -3.76
CA PRO A 119 27.23 -4.16 -4.03
C PRO A 119 26.27 -4.96 -4.90
N TYR A 120 26.52 -4.94 -6.20
CA TYR A 120 25.83 -5.66 -7.28
C TYR A 120 25.55 -7.12 -6.90
N ILE A 121 26.57 -7.77 -6.33
CA ILE A 121 26.58 -9.17 -5.86
C ILE A 121 25.46 -9.43 -4.82
N LYS A 122 25.21 -8.50 -3.89
CA LYS A 122 24.19 -8.68 -2.83
C LYS A 122 22.75 -8.67 -3.36
N ARG A 123 22.51 -8.11 -4.56
CA ARG A 123 21.16 -8.01 -5.16
C ARG A 123 20.87 -9.14 -6.16
N THR A 124 21.90 -9.77 -6.70
CA THR A 124 21.79 -10.71 -7.83
C THR A 124 22.10 -12.16 -7.45
N GLU A 125 22.95 -12.40 -6.45
CA GLU A 125 23.44 -13.76 -6.17
C GLU A 125 22.93 -14.33 -4.85
N PHE A 126 22.49 -13.47 -3.92
CA PHE A 126 22.02 -13.90 -2.61
C PHE A 126 20.49 -13.78 -2.46
N PRO A 127 19.85 -14.75 -1.77
CA PRO A 127 18.45 -14.63 -1.38
C PRO A 127 18.22 -13.40 -0.52
N ARG A 128 17.12 -12.70 -0.75
CA ARG A 128 16.83 -11.43 -0.07
C ARG A 128 15.34 -11.25 0.17
N LYS A 129 15.00 -10.63 1.31
CA LYS A 129 13.64 -10.23 1.65
C LYS A 129 13.55 -8.71 1.65
N ASP A 130 12.78 -8.18 0.71
CA ASP A 130 12.43 -6.78 0.58
C ASP A 130 10.96 -6.57 0.95
N ARG A 131 10.57 -5.31 1.11
CA ARG A 131 9.22 -4.92 1.50
C ARG A 131 8.64 -3.95 0.49
N LEU A 132 7.40 -4.19 0.10
CA LEU A 132 6.58 -3.24 -0.61
C LEU A 132 5.55 -2.68 0.38
N PHE A 133 5.55 -1.37 0.51
CA PHE A 133 4.66 -0.60 1.36
C PHE A 133 3.59 0.06 0.49
N ILE A 134 2.33 -0.10 0.89
CA ILE A 134 1.19 0.58 0.28
C ILE A 134 0.67 1.54 1.33
N TYR A 135 0.91 2.82 1.11
CA TYR A 135 0.42 3.91 1.93
C TYR A 135 -0.96 4.29 1.47
N LEU A 136 -1.90 4.45 2.40
CA LEU A 136 -3.29 4.76 2.11
C LEU A 136 -3.67 6.09 2.76
N ALA A 137 -4.44 6.88 2.03
CA ALA A 137 -5.00 8.15 2.52
C ALA A 137 -6.45 8.29 2.05
N PRO A 138 -7.35 8.84 2.88
CA PRO A 138 -8.73 9.06 2.50
C PRO A 138 -8.82 10.15 1.42
N VAL A 139 -9.76 9.99 0.48
CA VAL A 139 -10.04 11.01 -0.54
C VAL A 139 -11.31 11.76 -0.14
N PHE A 140 -11.13 12.96 0.40
CA PHE A 140 -12.24 13.82 0.79
C PHE A 140 -12.92 14.51 -0.41
N HIS A 141 -12.18 14.68 -1.51
CA HIS A 141 -12.70 15.38 -2.69
C HIS A 141 -12.16 14.78 -3.99
N TRP A 142 -13.04 14.61 -4.98
CA TRP A 142 -12.74 13.92 -6.24
C TRP A 142 -11.79 14.67 -7.18
N LYS A 143 -11.64 16.00 -7.01
CA LYS A 143 -10.67 16.80 -7.79
C LYS A 143 -9.25 16.75 -7.21
N THR A 144 -9.07 16.22 -6.00
CA THR A 144 -7.76 16.19 -5.37
C THR A 144 -6.88 15.16 -6.07
N GLN A 145 -5.76 15.60 -6.62
CA GLN A 145 -4.79 14.70 -7.23
C GLN A 145 -4.20 13.77 -6.15
N PRO A 146 -4.13 12.45 -6.39
CA PRO A 146 -3.69 11.48 -5.37
C PRO A 146 -2.32 11.79 -4.78
N THR A 147 -1.39 12.28 -5.62
CA THR A 147 -0.04 12.68 -5.22
C THR A 147 -0.02 13.76 -4.14
N SER A 148 -0.94 14.72 -4.23
CA SER A 148 -0.99 15.86 -3.31
C SER A 148 -1.36 15.42 -1.90
N LEU A 149 -2.18 14.37 -1.74
CA LEU A 149 -2.53 13.82 -0.44
C LEU A 149 -1.30 13.34 0.32
N PHE A 150 -0.36 12.68 -0.36
CA PHE A 150 0.85 12.14 0.28
C PHE A 150 1.96 13.17 0.51
N ASN A 151 1.86 14.36 -0.11
CA ASN A 151 2.79 15.47 0.14
C ASN A 151 2.37 16.31 1.35
N HIS A 152 1.06 16.42 1.58
CA HIS A 152 0.49 17.33 2.57
C HIS A 152 -0.11 16.63 3.80
N ALA A 153 -0.38 15.33 3.72
CA ALA A 153 -0.87 14.53 4.83
C ALA A 153 0.03 13.30 5.06
N MET A 154 0.19 12.92 6.33
CA MET A 154 0.81 11.65 6.67
C MET A 154 -0.11 10.51 6.20
N PRO A 155 0.45 9.39 5.70
CA PRO A 155 -0.36 8.25 5.33
C PRO A 155 -1.02 7.65 6.56
N TYR A 156 -2.35 7.50 6.48
CA TYR A 156 -3.20 7.05 7.59
C TYR A 156 -3.02 5.56 7.87
N GLU A 157 -2.99 4.77 6.81
CA GLU A 157 -2.89 3.32 6.90
C GLU A 157 -1.77 2.78 6.02
N LYS A 158 -1.23 1.61 6.42
CA LYS A 158 -0.07 1.00 5.77
C LYS A 158 -0.22 -0.50 5.59
N LEU A 159 -0.40 -0.93 4.34
CA LEU A 159 -0.34 -2.35 3.98
C LEU A 159 1.08 -2.74 3.58
N ARG A 160 1.39 -4.04 3.70
CA ARG A 160 2.73 -4.59 3.50
C ARG A 160 2.69 -5.87 2.68
N ILE A 161 3.53 -5.92 1.65
CA ILE A 161 3.82 -7.12 0.87
C ILE A 161 5.30 -7.45 1.02
N CYS A 162 5.59 -8.71 1.32
CA CYS A 162 6.94 -9.24 1.35
C CYS A 162 7.37 -9.60 -0.07
N LEU A 163 8.50 -9.06 -0.52
CA LEU A 163 9.13 -9.41 -1.78
C LEU A 163 10.28 -10.36 -1.46
N ASN A 164 10.13 -11.64 -1.77
CA ASN A 164 11.12 -12.67 -1.45
C ASN A 164 11.89 -13.08 -2.70
N TYR A 165 13.12 -12.62 -2.83
CA TYR A 165 14.03 -13.06 -3.86
C TYR A 165 14.79 -14.31 -3.42
N THR A 166 14.72 -15.39 -4.19
CA THR A 166 15.32 -16.69 -3.82
C THR A 166 16.72 -16.91 -4.40
N ALA A 167 17.14 -16.09 -5.38
CA ALA A 167 18.39 -16.29 -6.15
C ALA A 167 18.53 -17.66 -6.84
N GLN A 168 17.48 -18.47 -6.88
CA GLN A 168 17.44 -19.77 -7.54
C GLN A 168 16.82 -19.64 -8.93
N SER A 169 17.31 -20.40 -9.92
CA SER A 169 16.62 -20.54 -11.21
C SER A 169 15.22 -21.11 -10.97
N SER A 170 14.20 -20.56 -11.63
CA SER A 170 12.81 -20.94 -11.41
C SER A 170 12.60 -22.45 -11.56
N TYR A 171 12.12 -23.10 -10.51
CA TYR A 171 11.35 -24.33 -10.62
C TYR A 171 9.87 -23.96 -10.63
N GLU A 172 9.11 -24.53 -11.56
CA GLU A 172 7.66 -24.36 -11.68
C GLU A 172 6.99 -24.81 -10.38
N GLY A 173 6.52 -23.86 -9.54
CA GLY A 173 5.82 -24.21 -8.31
C GLY A 173 5.87 -23.20 -7.16
N SER A 174 6.48 -22.03 -7.32
CA SER A 174 6.50 -21.03 -6.24
C SER A 174 5.12 -20.41 -6.05
N ASN A 175 4.41 -20.88 -5.01
CA ASN A 175 3.07 -20.45 -4.62
C ASN A 175 3.02 -18.96 -4.24
N PHE A 176 2.17 -18.19 -4.93
CA PHE A 176 1.86 -16.79 -4.64
C PHE A 176 0.57 -16.71 -3.82
N SER A 177 0.66 -16.96 -2.52
CA SER A 177 -0.51 -17.03 -1.64
C SER A 177 -0.53 -15.91 -0.60
N LEU A 178 -1.75 -15.56 -0.16
CA LEU A 178 -1.97 -14.79 1.05
C LEU A 178 -1.55 -15.63 2.26
N GLN A 179 -0.60 -15.14 3.04
CA GLN A 179 -0.22 -15.74 4.31
C GLN A 179 -0.98 -15.04 5.44
N GLN A 180 -2.11 -15.62 5.87
CA GLN A 180 -2.98 -15.02 6.89
C GLN A 180 -2.28 -14.75 8.24
N GLU A 181 -1.24 -15.53 8.56
CA GLU A 181 -0.41 -15.39 9.76
C GLU A 181 0.45 -14.12 9.80
N ARG A 182 0.69 -13.48 8.65
CA ARG A 182 1.47 -12.24 8.59
C ARG A 182 0.56 -11.05 8.82
N ASN A 183 1.03 -10.05 9.56
CA ASN A 183 0.26 -8.83 9.80
C ASN A 183 0.41 -7.80 8.66
N GLY A 184 -0.58 -6.92 8.54
CA GLY A 184 -0.53 -5.75 7.64
C GLY A 184 -0.97 -6.03 6.20
N TRP A 185 -1.78 -7.06 5.95
CA TRP A 185 -2.42 -7.28 4.65
C TRP A 185 -3.85 -6.74 4.57
N ASN A 186 -4.40 -6.28 5.69
CA ASN A 186 -5.62 -5.50 5.76
C ASN A 186 -5.49 -4.41 6.82
N THR A 187 -6.41 -3.46 6.82
CA THR A 187 -6.45 -2.34 7.76
C THR A 187 -7.25 -2.63 9.03
N TRP A 188 -8.20 -3.57 9.02
CA TRP A 188 -9.10 -3.80 10.17
C TRP A 188 -8.59 -4.80 11.23
N GLN A 189 -7.55 -5.59 10.95
CA GLN A 189 -6.94 -6.44 11.98
C GLN A 189 -6.32 -5.63 13.14
N SER A 190 -5.89 -4.39 12.89
CA SER A 190 -5.40 -3.49 13.94
C SER A 190 -6.50 -3.08 14.92
N HIS A 191 -7.73 -2.91 14.44
CA HIS A 191 -8.91 -2.57 15.25
C HIS A 191 -9.34 -3.73 16.16
N ILE A 192 -9.20 -4.98 15.70
CA ILE A 192 -9.49 -6.18 16.51
C ILE A 192 -8.51 -6.32 17.68
N GLN A 193 -7.26 -5.89 17.52
CA GLN A 193 -6.30 -5.86 18.63
C GLN A 193 -6.59 -4.72 19.61
N LYS A 194 -6.90 -3.51 19.12
CA LYS A 194 -7.29 -2.38 19.98
C LYS A 194 -8.59 -2.59 20.77
N ALA A 195 -9.51 -3.43 20.27
CA ALA A 195 -10.75 -3.76 20.97
C ALA A 195 -10.59 -4.87 22.03
N ARG A 196 -9.39 -5.46 22.17
CA ARG A 196 -9.07 -6.51 23.16
C ARG A 196 -8.17 -6.05 24.30
N ASP A 197 -7.68 -4.81 24.24
CA ASP A 197 -6.96 -4.12 25.31
C ASP A 197 -7.92 -3.14 26.01
#